data_AF-A0A1H6S0K9-F1
#
_entry.id   AF-A0A1H6S0K9-F1
#
_cell.length_a   1.000
_cell.length_b   1.000
_cell.length_c   1.000
_cell.angle_alpha   90.00
_cell.angle_beta   90.00
_cell.angle_gamma   90.00
#
_symmetry.space_group_name_H-M   'P 1'
#
loop_
_entity.id
_entity.type
_entity.pdbx_description
1 polymer ?
#
loop_
_entity_poly.entity_id
_entity_poly.type
_entity_poly.pdbx_seq_one_letter_code
_entity_poly.pdbx_strand_id
1 'polypeptide(L)'
;MLAVCKARNVEPTEAAVYAALEYDDTLAAAFARLLLWTDPAPLPAVGEVSKSWELYVRTWRPGKPHRDRWDGCYARAMDALKEVADAR
;
A
#
# COMPACT_ATOMS: atom_id res chain seq x y z
N MET A 1 10.75 7.88 -0.18
CA MET A 1 11.14 6.78 -1.09
C MET A 1 12.62 6.44 -1.02
N LEU A 2 13.55 7.40 -0.95
CA LEU A 2 15.00 7.10 -0.83
C LEU A 2 15.36 6.14 0.32
N ALA A 3 14.74 6.31 1.49
CA ALA A 3 14.97 5.41 2.64
C ALA A 3 14.55 3.96 2.36
N VAL A 4 13.42 3.74 1.64
CA VAL A 4 13.00 2.38 1.29
C VAL A 4 13.92 1.79 0.21
N CYS A 5 14.30 2.57 -0.81
CA CYS A 5 15.28 2.12 -1.82
C CYS A 5 16.59 1.67 -1.15
N LYS A 6 17.13 2.48 -0.22
CA LYS A 6 18.31 2.12 0.58
C LYS A 6 18.11 0.84 1.39
N ALA A 7 16.99 0.71 2.11
CA ALA A 7 16.70 -0.45 2.94
C ALA A 7 16.51 -1.75 2.13
N ARG A 8 16.09 -1.62 0.86
CA ARG A 8 15.89 -2.74 -0.07
C ARG A 8 17.07 -2.98 -1.00
N ASN A 9 18.17 -2.22 -0.83
CA ASN A 9 19.37 -2.29 -1.67
C ASN A 9 19.07 -2.07 -3.17
N VAL A 10 18.20 -1.09 -3.47
CA VAL A 10 17.81 -0.68 -4.82
C VAL A 10 18.31 0.73 -5.08
N GLU A 11 19.00 0.94 -6.20
CA GLU A 11 19.42 2.25 -6.66
C GLU A 11 18.17 3.14 -6.89
N PRO A 12 18.09 4.37 -6.37
CA PRO A 12 16.89 5.21 -6.48
C PRO A 12 16.75 5.89 -7.85
N THR A 13 16.93 5.12 -8.93
CA THR A 13 16.66 5.53 -10.31
C THR A 13 15.39 4.87 -10.80
N GLU A 14 14.71 5.52 -11.74
CA GLU A 14 13.45 5.02 -12.32
C GLU A 14 13.59 3.59 -12.86
N ALA A 15 14.63 3.34 -13.68
CA ALA A 15 14.88 2.04 -14.29
C ALA A 15 15.15 0.93 -13.25
N ALA A 16 15.99 1.20 -12.24
CA ALA A 16 16.31 0.22 -11.22
C ALA A 16 15.10 -0.10 -10.33
N VAL A 17 14.31 0.93 -9.97
CA VAL A 17 13.09 0.73 -9.19
C VAL A 17 12.07 -0.08 -9.98
N TYR A 18 11.77 0.27 -11.23
CA TYR A 18 10.78 -0.49 -12.02
C TYR A 18 11.18 -1.96 -12.20
N ALA A 19 12.46 -2.25 -12.42
CA ALA A 19 12.95 -3.62 -12.50
C ALA A 19 12.81 -4.38 -11.17
N ALA A 20 13.01 -3.71 -10.03
CA ALA A 20 12.91 -4.34 -8.72
C ALA A 20 11.46 -4.55 -8.25
N LEU A 21 10.52 -3.71 -8.69
CA LEU A 21 9.11 -3.77 -8.26
C LEU A 21 8.44 -5.12 -8.53
N GLU A 22 8.85 -5.84 -9.58
CA GLU A 22 8.29 -7.15 -9.93
C GLU A 22 8.62 -8.23 -8.88
N TYR A 23 9.75 -8.11 -8.20
CA TYR A 23 10.29 -9.16 -7.31
C TYR A 23 10.30 -8.77 -5.83
N ASP A 24 10.04 -7.50 -5.52
CA ASP A 24 10.07 -6.97 -4.16
C ASP A 24 8.72 -6.38 -3.76
N ASP A 25 7.85 -7.23 -3.21
CA ASP A 25 6.52 -6.85 -2.72
C ASP A 25 6.56 -5.71 -1.67
N THR A 26 7.64 -5.64 -0.87
CA THR A 26 7.78 -4.59 0.15
C THR A 26 8.09 -3.24 -0.49
N LEU A 27 8.99 -3.23 -1.48
CA LEU A 27 9.26 -2.05 -2.29
C LEU A 27 8.00 -1.62 -3.05
N ALA A 28 7.29 -2.57 -3.66
CA ALA A 28 6.06 -2.31 -4.39
C ALA A 28 4.98 -1.71 -3.49
N ALA A 29 4.73 -2.29 -2.32
CA ALA A 29 3.80 -1.75 -1.34
C ALA A 29 4.21 -0.34 -0.87
N ALA A 30 5.52 -0.05 -0.76
CA ALA A 30 6.00 1.27 -0.39
C ALA A 30 5.74 2.31 -1.49
N PHE A 31 6.09 1.99 -2.74
CA PHE A 31 5.88 2.88 -3.87
C PHE A 31 4.40 3.08 -4.19
N ALA A 32 3.55 2.09 -3.94
CA ALA A 32 2.11 2.22 -4.14
C ALA A 32 1.49 3.33 -3.25
N ARG A 33 2.11 3.69 -2.12
CA ARG A 33 1.68 4.84 -1.29
C ARG A 33 1.80 6.19 -2.00
N LEU A 34 2.60 6.29 -3.06
CA LEU A 34 2.69 7.52 -3.87
C LEU A 34 1.34 7.87 -4.52
N LEU A 35 0.51 6.86 -4.83
CA LEU A 35 -0.83 7.10 -5.39
C LEU A 35 -1.72 7.91 -4.44
N LEU A 36 -1.54 7.77 -3.13
CA LEU A 36 -2.30 8.50 -2.12
C LEU A 36 -2.06 10.02 -2.19
N TRP A 37 -0.83 10.43 -2.55
CA TRP A 37 -0.48 11.84 -2.68
C TRP A 37 -1.11 12.52 -3.90
N THR A 38 -1.57 11.72 -4.86
CA THR A 38 -2.22 12.22 -6.08
C THR A 38 -3.75 12.27 -5.96
N ASP A 39 -4.32 11.68 -4.91
CA ASP A 39 -5.76 11.74 -4.65
C ASP A 39 -6.13 13.02 -3.88
N PRO A 40 -7.01 13.89 -4.39
CA PRO A 40 -7.45 15.08 -3.66
C PRO A 40 -8.42 14.78 -2.51
N ALA A 41 -8.99 13.58 -2.44
CA ALA A 41 -9.92 13.22 -1.37
C ALA A 41 -9.20 13.00 -0.02
N PRO A 42 -9.87 13.24 1.12
CA PRO A 42 -9.30 12.96 2.43
C PRO A 42 -8.92 11.48 2.60
N LEU A 43 -7.80 11.24 3.28
CA LEU A 43 -7.40 9.89 3.64
C LEU A 43 -8.39 9.32 4.70
N PRO A 44 -8.96 8.12 4.49
CA PRO A 44 -9.80 7.46 5.48
C PRO A 44 -9.04 7.21 6.79
N ALA A 45 -9.75 7.28 7.91
CA ALA A 45 -9.21 6.86 9.19
C ALA A 45 -9.01 5.33 9.24
N VAL A 46 -8.05 4.89 10.05
CA VAL A 46 -7.81 3.45 10.28
C VAL A 46 -9.08 2.82 10.84
N GLY A 47 -9.53 1.73 10.21
CA GLY A 47 -10.79 1.05 10.55
C GLY A 47 -12.00 1.47 9.70
N GLU A 48 -11.93 2.56 8.91
CA GLU A 48 -13.00 2.94 7.99
C GLU A 48 -12.98 2.07 6.71
N VAL A 49 -13.45 0.82 6.82
CA VAL A 49 -13.33 -0.21 5.77
C VAL A 49 -13.93 0.23 4.44
N SER A 50 -15.17 0.73 4.43
CA SER A 50 -15.86 1.14 3.20
C SER A 50 -15.16 2.31 2.49
N LYS A 51 -14.73 3.33 3.24
CA LYS A 51 -13.99 4.47 2.67
C LYS A 51 -12.60 4.06 2.17
N SER A 52 -11.96 3.12 2.86
CA SER A 52 -10.68 2.53 2.44
C SER A 52 -10.82 1.75 1.13
N TRP A 53 -11.94 1.05 0.93
CA TRP A 53 -12.26 0.40 -0.34
C TRP A 53 -12.47 1.40 -1.46
N GLU A 54 -13.25 2.47 -1.23
CA GLU A 54 -13.49 3.53 -2.21
C GLU A 54 -12.18 4.21 -2.64
N LEU A 55 -11.31 4.51 -1.68
CA LEU A 55 -9.96 5.01 -1.94
C LEU A 55 -9.19 4.04 -2.84
N TYR A 56 -9.11 2.75 -2.47
CA TYR A 56 -8.41 1.72 -3.24
C TYR A 56 -8.90 1.66 -4.69
N VAL A 57 -10.21 1.60 -4.91
CA VAL A 57 -10.79 1.54 -6.25
C VAL A 57 -10.43 2.78 -7.08
N ARG A 58 -10.49 3.99 -6.50
CA ARG A 58 -10.22 5.22 -7.25
C ARG A 58 -8.74 5.40 -7.59
N THR A 59 -7.85 4.99 -6.69
CA THR A 59 -6.40 5.24 -6.80
C THR A 59 -5.67 4.12 -7.52
N TRP A 60 -5.98 2.84 -7.25
CA TRP A 60 -5.38 1.70 -7.95
C TRP A 60 -6.07 1.37 -9.27
N ARG A 61 -7.36 1.75 -9.43
CA ARG A 61 -8.15 1.55 -10.65
C ARG A 61 -8.04 0.12 -11.23
N PRO A 62 -8.23 -0.93 -10.41
CA PRO A 62 -8.11 -2.30 -10.88
C PRO A 62 -9.19 -2.60 -11.93
N GLY A 63 -8.83 -3.34 -12.99
CA GLY A 63 -9.79 -3.68 -14.05
C GLY A 63 -10.96 -4.53 -13.56
N LYS A 64 -10.72 -5.44 -12.60
CA LYS A 64 -11.75 -6.25 -11.94
C LYS A 64 -11.51 -6.30 -10.43
N PRO A 65 -12.00 -5.30 -9.67
CA PRO A 65 -11.81 -5.24 -8.22
C PRO A 65 -12.45 -6.46 -7.54
N HIS A 66 -11.72 -7.11 -6.63
CA HIS A 66 -12.20 -8.29 -5.90
C HIS A 66 -12.48 -7.95 -4.44
N ARG A 67 -13.73 -7.55 -4.14
CA ARG A 67 -14.11 -7.03 -2.82
C ARG A 67 -13.81 -8.00 -1.67
N ASP A 68 -14.26 -9.24 -1.77
CA ASP A 68 -14.12 -10.21 -0.66
C ASP A 68 -12.64 -10.49 -0.32
N ARG A 69 -11.79 -10.60 -1.34
CA ARG A 69 -10.34 -10.78 -1.15
C ARG A 69 -9.72 -9.54 -0.51
N TRP A 70 -10.14 -8.36 -0.94
CA TRP A 70 -9.64 -7.11 -0.37
C TRP A 70 -10.07 -6.96 1.10
N ASP A 71 -11.31 -7.27 1.44
CA ASP A 71 -11.81 -7.23 2.83
C ASP A 71 -11.02 -8.20 3.72
N GLY A 72 -10.72 -9.41 3.23
CA GLY A 72 -9.86 -10.37 3.93
C GLY A 72 -8.44 -9.85 4.16
N CYS A 73 -7.85 -9.17 3.18
CA CYS A 73 -6.54 -8.53 3.34
C CYS A 73 -6.58 -7.35 4.33
N TYR A 74 -7.64 -6.54 4.29
CA TYR A 74 -7.83 -5.41 5.20
C TYR A 74 -7.94 -5.88 6.64
N ALA A 75 -8.74 -6.92 6.91
CA ALA A 75 -8.86 -7.52 8.24
C ALA A 75 -7.50 -7.98 8.78
N ARG A 76 -6.70 -8.69 7.98
CA ARG A 76 -5.34 -9.11 8.34
C ARG A 76 -4.42 -7.94 8.65
N ALA A 77 -4.53 -6.84 7.90
CA ALA A 77 -3.75 -5.63 8.16
C ALA A 77 -4.15 -4.97 9.49
N MET A 78 -5.44 -4.96 9.83
CA MET A 78 -5.92 -4.47 11.12
C MET A 78 -5.42 -5.32 12.30
N ASP A 79 -5.34 -6.63 12.13
CA ASP A 79 -4.80 -7.52 13.16
C ASP A 79 -3.30 -7.29 13.35
N ALA A 80 -2.52 -7.17 12.26
CA ALA A 80 -1.10 -6.81 12.34
C ALA A 80 -0.87 -5.45 13.02
N LEU A 81 -1.76 -4.47 12.83
CA LEU A 81 -1.67 -3.18 13.53
C LEU A 81 -1.87 -3.32 15.04
N LYS A 82 -2.79 -4.18 15.48
CA LYS A 82 -2.98 -4.48 16.91
C LYS A 82 -1.74 -5.14 17.50
N GLU A 83 -1.20 -6.16 16.83
CA GLU A 83 0.01 -6.86 17.26
C GLU A 83 1.20 -5.89 17.45
N VAL A 84 1.39 -4.96 16.52
CA VAL A 84 2.44 -3.94 16.63
C VAL A 84 2.19 -2.95 17.76
N ALA A 85 0.92 -2.60 18.03
CA ALA A 85 0.56 -1.72 19.15
C ALA A 85 0.78 -2.41 20.50
N ASP A 86 0.46 -3.69 20.62
CA ASP A 86 0.60 -4.48 21.84
C ASP A 86 2.08 -4.81 22.17
N ALA A 87 2.94 -4.84 21.16
CA ALA A 87 4.37 -5.08 21.30
C ALA A 87 5.19 -3.83 21.70
N ARG A 88 4.56 -2.67 21.84
CA ARG A 88 5.21 -1.36 22.03
C ARG A 88 4.95 -0.77 23.41
#